data_AF-A0A959SCY5-F1
#
_entry.id   AF-A0A959SCY5-F1
#
_cell.length_a   1.000
_cell.length_b   1.000
_cell.length_c   1.000
_cell.angle_alpha   90.00
_cell.angle_beta   90.00
_cell.angle_gamma   90.00
#
_symmetry.space_group_name_H-M   'P 1'
#
loop_
_entity.id
_entity.type
_entity.pdbx_description
1 polymer ?
#
loop_
_entity_poly.entity_id
_entity_poly.type
_entity_poly.pdbx_seq_one_letter_code
_entity_poly.pdbx_strand_id
1 'polypeptide(L)'
;MSDAIWFTLCAALIFFSGSRLSHYGDRIAEVTGVGRAWLGLILLATVSSLPELFVGIGSAGIQGNADLAVGDVLGSCVFNLLILSVLDAFHRGPGLLNTTAPKHVLIAALGIVLLALVGFGLYLPRQMPVMGWVGVLSLVFVGVYI
;
A
#
# COMPACT_ATOMS: atom_id res chain seq x y z
N MET A 1 -26.72 8.55 -11.03
CA MET A 1 -26.07 8.73 -12.36
C MET A 1 -24.92 9.75 -12.29
N SER A 2 -25.05 10.79 -11.47
CA SER A 2 -23.96 11.73 -11.12
C SER A 2 -22.72 11.05 -10.54
N ASP A 3 -22.91 10.08 -9.65
CA ASP A 3 -21.79 9.57 -8.83
C ASP A 3 -20.86 8.67 -9.64
N ALA A 4 -21.41 7.90 -10.58
CA ALA A 4 -20.63 7.10 -11.53
C ALA A 4 -19.81 7.99 -12.48
N ILE A 5 -20.36 9.14 -12.89
CA ILE A 5 -19.64 10.11 -13.73
C ILE A 5 -18.48 10.71 -12.94
N TRP A 6 -18.73 11.14 -11.71
CA TRP A 6 -17.67 11.66 -10.83
C TRP A 6 -16.59 10.63 -10.55
N PHE A 7 -16.97 9.39 -10.25
CA PHE A 7 -16.03 8.29 -10.05
C PHE A 7 -15.16 8.06 -11.28
N THR A 8 -15.77 7.97 -12.47
CA THR A 8 -15.06 7.73 -13.72
C THR A 8 -14.10 8.89 -14.06
N LEU A 9 -14.53 10.13 -13.82
CA LEU A 9 -13.72 11.32 -14.06
C LEU A 9 -12.52 11.37 -13.09
N CYS A 10 -12.73 11.08 -11.81
CA CYS A 10 -11.65 10.96 -10.83
C CYS A 10 -10.68 9.83 -11.19
N ALA A 11 -11.17 8.66 -11.59
CA ALA A 11 -10.34 7.53 -11.99
C ALA A 11 -9.46 7.88 -13.20
N ALA A 12 -10.02 8.53 -14.22
CA ALA A 12 -9.27 9.00 -15.39
C ALA A 12 -8.20 10.04 -15.02
N LEU A 13 -8.53 10.96 -14.11
CA LEU A 13 -7.61 12.00 -13.65
C LEU A 13 -6.46 11.43 -12.84
N ILE A 14 -6.72 10.45 -11.97
CA ILE A 14 -5.69 9.70 -11.23
C ILE A 14 -4.76 8.96 -12.20
N PHE A 15 -5.33 8.25 -13.18
CA PHE A 15 -4.54 7.52 -14.18
C PHE A 15 -3.59 8.44 -14.96
N PHE A 16 -4.11 9.58 -15.46
CA PHE A 16 -3.29 10.54 -16.20
C PHE A 16 -2.22 11.19 -15.30
N SER A 17 -2.59 11.56 -14.07
CA SER A 17 -1.66 12.17 -13.11
C SER A 17 -0.54 11.21 -12.71
N GLY A 18 -0.85 9.94 -12.46
CA GLY A 18 0.15 8.90 -12.15
C GLY A 18 1.17 8.74 -13.28
N SER A 19 0.71 8.72 -14.54
CA SER A 19 1.62 8.61 -15.70
C SER A 19 2.58 9.81 -15.82
N ARG A 20 2.06 11.02 -15.59
CA ARG A 20 2.86 12.27 -15.60
C ARG A 20 3.87 12.30 -14.47
N LEU A 21 3.50 11.80 -13.30
CA LEU A 21 4.34 11.81 -12.10
C LEU A 21 5.62 10.99 -12.27
N SER A 22 5.55 9.84 -12.94
CA SER A 22 6.74 9.06 -13.32
C SER A 22 7.70 9.87 -14.21
N HIS A 23 7.15 10.59 -15.20
CA HIS A 23 7.96 11.39 -16.13
C HIS A 23 8.68 12.54 -15.42
N TYR A 24 7.99 13.23 -14.49
CA TYR A 24 8.63 14.27 -13.68
C TYR A 24 9.66 13.70 -12.72
N GLY A 25 9.45 12.48 -12.21
CA GLY A 25 10.42 11.75 -11.42
C GLY A 25 11.77 11.59 -12.12
N ASP A 26 11.75 11.10 -13.35
CA ASP A 26 12.98 10.93 -14.14
C ASP A 26 13.74 12.26 -14.33
N ARG A 27 13.01 13.36 -14.55
CA ARG A 27 13.59 14.70 -14.67
C ARG A 27 14.18 15.21 -13.37
N ILE A 28 13.52 14.96 -12.24
CA ILE A 28 14.05 15.33 -10.91
C ILE A 28 15.35 14.56 -10.64
N ALA A 29 15.42 13.28 -11.02
CA ALA A 29 16.63 12.47 -10.84
C ALA A 29 17.81 13.04 -11.66
N GLU A 30 17.54 13.48 -12.90
CA GLU A 30 18.55 14.12 -13.77
C GLU A 30 19.11 15.42 -13.15
N VAL A 31 18.25 16.26 -12.58
CA VAL A 31 18.65 17.56 -12.03
C VAL A 31 19.32 17.44 -10.65
N THR A 32 18.84 16.52 -9.81
CA THR A 32 19.33 16.35 -8.44
C THR A 32 20.60 15.49 -8.36
N GLY A 33 20.96 14.78 -9.43
CA GLY A 33 22.07 13.82 -9.43
C GLY A 33 21.82 12.57 -8.58
N VAL A 34 20.62 12.42 -8.02
CA VAL A 34 20.18 11.20 -7.35
C VAL A 34 20.04 10.11 -8.42
N GLY A 35 20.63 8.94 -8.18
CA GLY A 35 20.53 7.83 -9.12
C GLY A 35 19.08 7.55 -9.49
N ARG A 36 18.77 7.46 -10.79
CA ARG A 36 17.41 7.23 -11.30
C ARG A 36 16.72 6.03 -10.63
N ALA A 37 17.48 4.99 -10.30
CA ALA A 37 16.98 3.83 -9.56
C ALA A 37 16.51 4.16 -8.13
N TRP A 38 17.24 5.00 -7.39
CA TRP A 38 16.87 5.43 -6.05
C TRP A 38 15.63 6.34 -6.06
N LEU A 39 15.61 7.32 -6.96
CA LEU A 39 14.46 8.22 -7.07
C LEU A 39 13.22 7.48 -7.58
N GLY A 40 13.40 6.57 -8.54
CA GLY A 40 12.36 5.67 -9.03
C GLY A 40 11.79 4.79 -7.93
N LEU A 41 12.63 4.23 -7.05
CA LEU A 41 12.17 3.43 -5.91
C LEU A 41 11.30 4.25 -4.94
N ILE A 42 11.76 5.44 -4.53
CA ILE A 42 11.04 6.31 -3.60
C ILE A 42 9.73 6.80 -4.20
N LEU A 43 9.77 7.27 -5.46
CA LEU A 43 8.59 7.74 -6.15
C LEU A 43 7.59 6.62 -6.37
N LEU A 44 8.03 5.45 -6.85
CA LEU A 44 7.14 4.31 -7.06
C LEU A 44 6.43 3.93 -5.75
N ALA A 45 7.18 3.78 -4.65
CA ALA A 45 6.63 3.43 -3.34
C ALA A 45 5.65 4.49 -2.82
N THR A 46 5.95 5.77 -3.03
CA THR A 46 5.08 6.88 -2.61
C THR A 46 3.81 6.90 -3.43
N VAL A 47 3.94 6.88 -4.76
CA VAL A 47 2.81 7.00 -5.70
C VAL A 47 1.87 5.80 -5.59
N SER A 48 2.39 4.61 -5.34
CA SER A 48 1.58 3.40 -5.19
C SER A 48 0.86 3.29 -3.84
N SER A 49 1.17 4.14 -2.86
CA SER A 49 0.56 4.08 -1.51
C SER A 49 -0.21 5.36 -1.15
N LEU A 50 -0.05 6.40 -1.97
CA LEU A 50 -0.68 7.70 -1.76
C LEU A 50 -2.21 7.64 -1.95
N PRO A 51 -2.76 6.94 -2.97
CA PRO A 51 -4.21 6.77 -3.09
C PRO A 51 -4.83 6.11 -1.86
N GLU A 52 -4.22 5.02 -1.38
CA GLU A 52 -4.64 4.26 -0.20
C GLU A 52 -4.61 5.15 1.06
N LEU A 53 -3.59 5.99 1.20
CA LEU A 53 -3.52 6.96 2.29
C LEU A 53 -4.70 7.94 2.25
N PHE A 54 -5.05 8.46 1.07
CA PHE A 54 -6.19 9.38 0.93
C PHE A 54 -7.53 8.69 1.18
N VAL A 55 -7.70 7.45 0.70
CA VAL A 55 -8.88 6.63 0.99
C VAL A 55 -8.99 6.38 2.49
N GLY A 56 -7.89 6.04 3.16
CA GLY A 56 -7.84 5.84 4.61
C GLY A 56 -8.22 7.10 5.40
N ILE A 57 -7.63 8.26 5.07
CA ILE A 57 -7.97 9.55 5.70
C ILE A 57 -9.44 9.89 5.47
N GLY A 58 -9.93 9.75 4.24
CA GLY A 58 -11.30 10.09 3.87
C GLY A 58 -12.34 9.16 4.49
N SER A 59 -12.07 7.86 4.54
CA SER A 59 -13.02 6.88 5.07
C SER A 59 -12.98 6.80 6.60
N ALA A 60 -11.81 6.59 7.21
CA ALA A 60 -11.69 6.46 8.66
C ALA A 60 -11.73 7.83 9.39
N GLY A 61 -11.07 8.85 8.84
CA GLY A 61 -10.94 10.16 9.49
C GLY A 61 -12.12 11.09 9.29
N ILE A 62 -12.66 11.16 8.07
CA ILE A 62 -13.73 12.11 7.71
C ILE A 62 -15.11 11.45 7.81
N GLN A 63 -15.28 10.26 7.25
CA GLN A 63 -16.57 9.56 7.20
C GLN A 63 -16.83 8.65 8.41
N GLY A 64 -15.82 8.38 9.24
CA GLY A 64 -15.92 7.47 10.38
C GLY A 64 -16.12 6.00 9.99
N ASN A 65 -15.90 5.64 8.73
CA ASN A 65 -16.01 4.28 8.22
C ASN A 65 -14.63 3.61 8.18
N ALA A 66 -14.21 3.09 9.33
CA ALA A 66 -12.93 2.41 9.48
C ALA A 66 -12.89 1.07 8.71
N ASP A 67 -14.03 0.41 8.52
CA ASP A 67 -14.09 -0.86 7.79
C ASP A 67 -13.69 -0.69 6.31
N LEU A 68 -14.05 0.44 5.71
CA LEU A 68 -13.64 0.78 4.35
C LEU A 68 -12.12 1.02 4.27
N ALA A 69 -11.53 1.70 5.25
CA ALA A 69 -10.07 1.91 5.30
C ALA A 69 -9.30 0.60 5.46
N VAL A 70 -9.76 -0.28 6.37
CA VAL A 70 -9.13 -1.60 6.58
C VAL A 70 -9.29 -2.48 5.35
N GLY A 71 -10.48 -2.47 4.74
CA GLY A 71 -10.78 -3.21 3.52
C GLY A 71 -9.92 -2.77 2.32
N ASP A 72 -9.65 -1.47 2.18
CA ASP A 72 -8.77 -0.92 1.15
C ASP A 72 -7.33 -1.44 1.29
N VAL A 73 -6.75 -1.34 2.49
CA VAL A 73 -5.36 -1.79 2.75
C VAL A 73 -5.20 -3.30 2.57
N LEU A 74 -6.11 -4.10 3.15
CA LEU A 74 -6.07 -5.57 3.01
C LEU A 74 -6.34 -6.01 1.57
N GLY A 75 -7.29 -5.35 0.89
CA GLY A 75 -7.62 -5.59 -0.50
C GLY A 75 -6.43 -5.33 -1.42
N SER A 76 -5.71 -4.20 -1.23
CA SER A 76 -4.50 -3.86 -1.99
C SER A 76 -3.41 -4.93 -1.82
N CYS A 77 -3.20 -5.44 -0.59
CA CYS A 77 -2.28 -6.54 -0.35
C CYS A 77 -2.64 -7.82 -1.12
N VAL A 78 -3.91 -8.24 -1.08
CA VAL A 78 -4.38 -9.44 -1.80
C VAL A 78 -4.28 -9.24 -3.31
N PHE A 79 -4.63 -8.05 -3.81
CA PHE A 79 -4.54 -7.72 -5.23
C PHE A 79 -3.09 -7.73 -5.74
N ASN A 80 -2.14 -7.21 -4.96
CA ASN A 80 -0.72 -7.26 -5.30
C ASN A 80 -0.19 -8.70 -5.38
N LEU A 81 -0.61 -9.58 -4.47
CA LEU A 81 -0.28 -11.01 -4.53
C LEU A 81 -0.91 -11.69 -5.75
N LEU A 82 -2.12 -11.29 -6.14
CA LEU A 82 -2.77 -11.79 -7.36
C LEU A 82 -2.00 -11.35 -8.61
N ILE A 83 -1.58 -10.08 -8.71
CA ILE A 83 -0.73 -9.59 -9.80
C ILE A 83 0.55 -10.42 -9.88
N LEU A 84 1.21 -10.65 -8.74
CA LEU A 84 2.43 -11.44 -8.69
C LEU A 84 2.20 -12.88 -9.19
N SER A 85 1.08 -13.50 -8.78
CA SER A 85 0.71 -14.85 -9.21
C SER A 85 0.44 -14.92 -10.72
N VAL A 86 -0.23 -13.91 -11.27
CA VAL A 86 -0.47 -13.79 -12.72
C VAL A 86 0.85 -13.60 -13.46
N LEU A 87 1.73 -12.71 -12.99
CA LEU A 87 3.04 -12.49 -13.58
C LEU A 87 3.90 -13.76 -13.58
N ASP A 88 3.85 -14.54 -12.49
CA ASP A 88 4.54 -15.83 -12.39
C ASP A 88 4.00 -16.83 -13.41
N ALA A 89 2.69 -16.89 -13.60
CA ALA A 89 2.06 -17.78 -14.60
C ALA A 89 2.46 -17.46 -16.05
N PHE A 90 2.73 -16.18 -16.36
CA PHE A 90 3.19 -15.76 -17.69
C PHE A 90 4.73 -15.79 -17.83
N HIS A 91 5.48 -15.96 -16.73
CA HIS A 91 6.93 -16.05 -16.77
C HIS A 91 7.38 -17.43 -17.24
N ARG A 92 8.23 -17.49 -18.27
CA ARG A 92 8.75 -18.75 -18.84
C ARG A 92 10.03 -19.27 -18.14
N GLY A 93 10.35 -18.74 -16.96
CA GLY A 93 11.55 -19.08 -16.18
C GLY A 93 11.23 -19.89 -14.92
N PRO A 94 12.22 -20.19 -14.05
CA PRO A 94 11.94 -20.68 -12.71
C PRO A 94 11.05 -19.68 -11.96
N GLY A 95 10.09 -20.17 -11.19
CA GLY A 95 9.06 -19.32 -10.55
C GLY A 95 9.67 -18.14 -9.80
N LEU A 96 9.10 -16.95 -9.98
CA LEU A 96 9.52 -15.68 -9.38
C LEU A 96 9.64 -15.79 -7.85
N LEU A 97 8.73 -16.54 -7.24
CA LEU A 97 8.69 -16.82 -5.80
C LEU A 97 9.87 -17.67 -5.34
N ASN A 98 10.36 -18.58 -6.17
CA ASN A 98 11.43 -19.51 -5.81
C ASN A 98 12.83 -18.95 -6.12
N THR A 99 12.92 -18.02 -7.07
CA THR A 99 14.20 -17.48 -7.58
C THR A 99 14.74 -16.32 -6.73
N THR A 100 13.86 -15.58 -6.06
CA THR A 100 14.21 -14.35 -5.31
C THR A 100 14.21 -14.55 -3.78
N ALA A 101 13.87 -15.75 -3.33
CA ALA A 101 13.52 -16.06 -1.94
C ALA A 101 14.52 -15.59 -0.86
N PRO A 102 15.84 -15.90 -0.93
CA PRO A 102 16.70 -15.76 0.26
C PRO A 102 16.92 -14.30 0.71
N LYS A 103 16.81 -13.32 -0.20
CA LYS A 103 17.03 -11.90 0.13
C LYS A 103 15.79 -11.19 0.67
N HIS A 104 14.59 -11.74 0.46
CA HIS A 104 13.33 -11.11 0.83
C HIS A 104 12.57 -11.85 1.95
N VAL A 105 13.09 -12.99 2.46
CA VAL A 105 12.45 -13.76 3.55
C VAL A 105 12.13 -12.88 4.75
N LEU A 106 13.05 -12.00 5.17
CA LEU A 106 12.84 -11.13 6.32
C LEU A 106 11.65 -10.17 6.12
N ILE A 107 11.57 -9.55 4.95
CA ILE A 107 10.49 -8.61 4.60
C ILE A 107 9.16 -9.36 4.51
N ALA A 108 9.16 -10.57 3.91
CA ALA A 108 7.98 -11.42 3.84
C ALA A 108 7.51 -11.87 5.23
N ALA A 109 8.43 -12.28 6.10
CA ALA A 109 8.13 -12.68 7.47
C ALA A 109 7.54 -11.51 8.28
N LEU A 110 8.15 -10.32 8.18
CA LEU A 110 7.65 -9.11 8.82
C LEU A 110 6.24 -8.75 8.31
N GLY A 111 6.01 -8.85 6.99
CA GLY A 111 4.68 -8.66 6.39
C GLY A 111 3.63 -9.65 6.94
N ILE A 112 3.98 -10.93 7.10
CA ILE A 112 3.10 -11.94 7.71
C ILE A 112 2.78 -11.58 9.16
N VAL A 113 3.78 -11.20 9.95
CA VAL A 113 3.59 -10.81 11.36
C VAL A 113 2.66 -9.60 11.48
N LEU A 114 2.86 -8.57 10.64
CA LEU A 114 2.02 -7.38 10.63
C LEU A 114 0.59 -7.72 10.21
N LEU A 115 0.38 -8.50 9.14
CA LEU A 115 -0.97 -8.93 8.73
C LEU A 115 -1.67 -9.76 9.81
N ALA A 116 -0.93 -10.63 10.51
CA ALA A 116 -1.46 -11.38 11.64
C ALA A 116 -1.87 -10.46 12.80
N LEU A 117 -1.10 -9.40 13.07
CA LEU A 117 -1.43 -8.39 14.09
C LEU A 117 -2.69 -7.59 13.72
N VAL A 118 -2.87 -7.23 12.44
CA VAL A 118 -4.13 -6.63 11.96
C VAL A 118 -5.30 -7.58 12.23
N GLY A 119 -5.17 -8.84 11.79
CA GLY A 119 -6.20 -9.85 11.97
C GLY A 119 -6.56 -10.04 13.45
N PHE A 120 -5.55 -10.16 14.32
CA PHE A 120 -5.75 -10.22 15.77
C PHE A 120 -6.49 -9.00 16.31
N GLY A 121 -6.12 -7.80 15.85
CA GLY A 121 -6.80 -6.56 16.24
C GLY A 121 -8.26 -6.48 15.83
N LEU A 122 -8.64 -7.06 14.69
CA LEU A 122 -10.03 -7.13 14.24
C LEU A 122 -10.88 -8.09 15.08
N TYR A 123 -10.29 -9.13 15.67
CA TYR A 123 -10.99 -10.07 16.54
C TYR A 123 -11.15 -9.55 17.97
N LEU A 124 -10.30 -8.63 18.43
CA LEU A 124 -10.38 -8.14 19.80
C LEU A 124 -11.56 -7.19 19.99
N PRO A 125 -12.34 -7.33 21.08
CA PRO A 125 -13.34 -6.33 21.44
C PRO A 125 -12.65 -4.96 21.60
N ARG A 126 -13.37 -3.89 21.22
CA ARG A 126 -12.89 -2.51 21.17
C ARG A 126 -11.91 -2.22 22.33
N GLN A 127 -10.62 -2.15 21.99
CA GLN A 127 -9.57 -1.93 22.99
C GLN A 127 -9.68 -0.54 23.60
N MET A 128 -9.27 -0.42 24.86
CA MET A 128 -9.16 0.88 25.51
C MET A 128 -8.11 1.74 24.77
N PRO A 129 -8.45 2.97 24.38
CA PRO A 129 -7.49 3.87 23.76
C PRO A 129 -6.39 4.25 24.77
N VAL A 130 -5.13 4.14 24.35
CA VAL A 130 -3.97 4.55 25.17
C VAL A 130 -3.85 6.07 25.20
N MET A 131 -4.17 6.72 24.08
CA MET A 131 -4.07 8.16 23.92
C MET A 131 -5.27 8.69 23.14
N GLY A 132 -6.44 8.70 23.80
CA GLY A 132 -7.72 9.22 23.30
C GLY A 132 -8.32 8.45 22.13
N TRP A 133 -7.64 8.50 20.98
CA TRP A 133 -8.01 7.95 19.67
C TRP A 133 -7.04 6.85 19.18
N VAL A 134 -5.87 6.68 19.81
CA VAL A 134 -4.89 5.65 19.43
C VAL A 134 -5.04 4.40 20.29
N GLY A 135 -5.31 3.26 19.65
CA GLY A 135 -5.35 1.95 20.31
C GLY A 135 -3.95 1.37 20.56
N VAL A 136 -3.82 0.54 21.60
CA VAL A 136 -2.55 -0.12 21.98
C VAL A 136 -1.93 -0.86 20.79
N LEU A 137 -2.76 -1.58 20.03
CA LEU A 137 -2.29 -2.36 18.88
C LEU A 137 -1.67 -1.51 17.76
N SER A 138 -2.11 -0.27 17.58
CA SER A 138 -1.51 0.63 16.59
C SER A 138 -0.06 0.98 16.96
N LEU A 139 0.21 1.19 18.26
CA LEU A 139 1.58 1.41 18.75
C LEU A 139 2.45 0.17 18.61
N VAL A 140 1.89 -1.02 18.91
CA VAL A 140 2.59 -2.29 18.69
C VAL A 140 2.89 -2.48 17.20
N PHE A 141 1.97 -2.13 16.32
CA PHE A 141 2.16 -2.21 14.86
C PHE A 141 3.36 -1.38 14.39
N VAL A 142 3.42 -0.12 14.84
CA VAL A 142 4.55 0.78 14.53
C VAL A 142 5.86 0.23 15.11
N GLY A 143 5.83 -0.27 16.34
CA GLY A 143 7.02 -0.84 17.00
C GLY A 143 7.54 -2.14 16.39
N VAL A 144 6.68 -2.92 15.72
CA VAL A 144 7.10 -4.14 14.98
C VAL A 144 7.59 -3.80 13.57
N TYR A 145 7.09 -2.72 12.98
CA TYR A 145 7.49 -2.28 11.64
C TYR A 145 8.87 -1.61 11.61
N ILE A 146 9.24 -0.88 12.67
CA ILE A 146 10.53 -0.17 12.83
C ILE A 146 11.61 -1.12 13.37
#